data_AF-A0A955DWS8-F1
#
_entry.id   AF-A0A955DWS8-F1
#
_cell.length_a   1.000
_cell.length_b   1.000
_cell.length_c   1.000
_cell.angle_alpha   90.00
_cell.angle_beta   90.00
_cell.angle_gamma   90.00
#
_symmetry.space_group_name_H-M   'P 1'
#
loop_
_entity.id
_entity.type
_entity.pdbx_description
1 polymer ?
#
loop_
_entity_poly.entity_id
_entity_poly.type
_entity_poly.pdbx_seq_one_letter_code
_entity_poly.pdbx_strand_id
1 'polypeptide(L)'
;LIVWDFVNEGRQRGIPANARGSGVGTMVGYVLGLSNACPVRYGLLFERFTDPDRSEYPDIDIDLCQDGRGEVIEYVRRKYGHVAQIITFGTLKPRAAVRDVGRVLEMPLGDVDRIAKLIPEAPGMTFDRAFEEEPDLKALYGERPEVKRVIDTARVFEGQARHASVHAAGVIVATRPLHEIVPLYRQSGSAEHEVITQWDGPTCEKMGLLKMDFLGLRTLSVIERAKALVREGLDEDTIFRAVGRERGDGGPHPLDLERLEFDDQLVFDMFRRGDTTGVFQFESGGMRRLLTEMKPDRLEDLIAANALFRPGPMDLIPDYNRRKHGQDTVPRVHPIVDRFTDETYGVMVYQEQVMQIVHELGGIPLRAAYSLIKAISKKKKDVIDAVRPKFVEGAGEQGLERSKNEDLFDHMLKSSS
;
A
#
# COMPACT_ATOMS: atom_id res chain seq x y z
N LEU A 1 7.56 14.12 -16.16
CA LEU A 1 6.88 14.70 -17.35
C LEU A 1 5.85 13.76 -17.94
N ILE A 2 6.20 12.54 -18.38
CA ILE A 2 5.20 11.57 -18.90
C ILE A 2 4.07 11.33 -17.89
N VAL A 3 4.42 11.08 -16.62
CA VAL A 3 3.44 10.91 -15.53
C VAL A 3 2.50 12.11 -15.41
N TRP A 4 3.07 13.31 -15.32
CA TRP A 4 2.31 14.55 -15.25
C TRP A 4 1.38 14.75 -16.44
N ASP A 5 1.83 14.41 -17.64
CA ASP A 5 1.08 14.62 -18.86
C ASP A 5 -0.25 13.85 -18.87
N PHE A 6 -0.24 12.55 -18.58
CA PHE A 6 -1.49 11.78 -18.55
C PHE A 6 -2.35 12.06 -17.31
N VAL A 7 -1.73 12.40 -16.17
CA VAL A 7 -2.46 12.83 -14.97
C VAL A 7 -3.22 14.13 -15.25
N ASN A 8 -2.54 15.10 -15.86
CA ASN A 8 -3.13 16.37 -16.26
C ASN A 8 -4.22 16.18 -17.32
N GLU A 9 -4.00 15.33 -18.33
CA GLU A 9 -5.05 14.98 -19.31
C GLU A 9 -6.28 14.37 -18.63
N GLY A 10 -6.08 13.42 -17.71
CA GLY A 10 -7.17 12.83 -16.93
C GLY A 10 -7.98 13.90 -16.19
N ARG A 11 -7.31 14.82 -15.50
CA ARG A 11 -7.96 15.92 -14.79
C ARG A 11 -8.74 16.86 -15.70
N GLN A 12 -8.19 17.22 -16.85
CA GLN A 12 -8.89 18.05 -17.83
C GLN A 12 -10.19 17.39 -18.35
N ARG A 13 -10.26 16.06 -18.31
CA ARG A 13 -11.45 15.25 -18.64
C ARG A 13 -12.35 14.96 -17.44
N GLY A 14 -12.04 15.49 -16.26
CA GLY A 14 -12.78 15.20 -15.03
C GLY A 14 -12.56 13.79 -14.49
N ILE A 15 -11.42 13.18 -14.78
CA ILE A 15 -11.00 11.85 -14.29
C ILE A 15 -9.95 12.08 -13.18
N PRO A 16 -10.32 11.94 -11.90
CA PRO A 16 -9.37 12.10 -10.80
C PRO A 16 -8.21 11.11 -10.91
N ALA A 17 -7.02 11.62 -10.64
CA ALA A 17 -5.76 10.93 -10.74
C ALA A 17 -4.83 11.40 -9.61
N ASN A 18 -4.32 10.48 -8.79
CA ASN A 18 -3.43 10.80 -7.68
C ASN A 18 -2.28 9.80 -7.61
N ALA A 19 -1.08 10.29 -7.30
CA ALA A 19 0.07 9.46 -7.02
C ALA A 19 -0.09 8.74 -5.69
N ARG A 20 0.50 7.55 -5.61
CA ARG A 20 0.58 6.76 -4.38
C ARG A 20 2.01 6.29 -4.12
N GLY A 21 2.20 5.68 -2.95
CA GLY A 21 3.49 5.16 -2.54
C GLY A 21 4.51 6.27 -2.31
N SER A 22 5.80 5.98 -2.55
CA SER A 22 6.86 6.94 -2.27
C SER A 22 6.88 8.14 -3.22
N GLY A 23 6.22 8.07 -4.38
CA GLY A 23 6.08 9.20 -5.31
C GLY A 23 5.43 10.45 -4.69
N VAL A 24 4.64 10.25 -3.62
CA VAL A 24 4.00 11.34 -2.85
C VAL A 24 5.01 12.17 -2.05
N GLY A 25 6.18 11.62 -1.71
CA GLY A 25 7.24 12.34 -0.99
C GLY A 25 7.98 13.40 -1.81
N THR A 26 7.54 13.68 -3.04
CA THR A 26 8.25 14.59 -3.95
C THR A 26 7.62 15.98 -3.97
N MET A 27 8.42 17.02 -3.71
CA MET A 27 7.96 18.41 -3.84
C MET A 27 7.59 18.73 -5.29
N VAL A 28 8.33 18.18 -6.25
CA VAL A 28 8.01 18.31 -7.69
C VAL A 28 6.66 17.66 -7.99
N GLY A 29 6.37 16.48 -7.44
CA GLY A 29 5.07 15.83 -7.61
C GLY A 29 3.95 16.67 -7.01
N TYR A 30 4.14 17.23 -5.82
CA TYR A 30 3.16 18.14 -5.19
C TYR A 30 2.89 19.40 -6.04
N VAL A 31 3.93 20.09 -6.51
CA VAL A 31 3.78 21.32 -7.33
C VAL A 31 3.18 21.04 -8.71
N LEU A 32 3.50 19.90 -9.31
CA LEU A 32 2.88 19.44 -10.57
C LEU A 32 1.47 18.88 -10.35
N GLY A 33 0.99 18.88 -9.10
CA GLY A 33 -0.31 18.40 -8.70
C GLY A 33 -0.43 16.89 -8.64
N LEU A 34 0.60 16.08 -8.88
CA LEU A 34 0.51 14.61 -8.85
C LEU A 34 0.01 14.07 -7.50
N SER A 35 0.27 14.78 -6.41
CA SER A 35 -0.24 14.49 -5.08
C SER A 35 -0.74 15.78 -4.42
N ASN A 36 -1.77 15.66 -3.59
CA ASN A 36 -2.29 16.76 -2.79
C ASN A 36 -1.71 16.79 -1.36
N ALA A 37 -0.84 15.84 -1.01
CA ALA A 37 -0.14 15.83 0.27
C ALA A 37 1.15 16.63 0.18
N CYS A 38 1.26 17.72 0.95
CA CYS A 38 2.48 18.54 1.02
C CYS A 38 3.59 17.75 1.75
N PRO A 39 4.70 17.40 1.08
CA PRO A 39 5.73 16.56 1.68
C PRO A 39 6.43 17.23 2.87
N VAL A 40 6.58 18.55 2.86
CA VAL A 40 7.19 19.29 3.97
C VAL A 40 6.27 19.32 5.20
N ARG A 41 4.96 19.51 4.99
CA ARG A 41 3.97 19.55 6.09
C ARG A 41 3.90 18.21 6.83
N TYR A 42 3.95 17.10 6.09
CA TYR A 42 3.78 15.75 6.64
C TYR A 42 5.11 14.99 6.79
N GLY A 43 6.27 15.67 6.74
CA GLY A 43 7.58 15.06 6.94
C GLY A 43 7.93 13.94 5.97
N LEU A 44 7.37 13.95 4.75
CA LEU A 44 7.59 12.90 3.75
C LEU A 44 8.97 13.09 3.11
N LEU A 45 9.77 12.02 3.11
CA LEU A 45 11.17 12.06 2.67
C LEU A 45 11.31 11.81 1.17
N PHE A 46 12.06 12.67 0.48
CA PHE A 46 12.38 12.49 -0.94
C PHE A 46 13.30 11.28 -1.16
N GLU A 47 14.22 11.03 -0.24
CA GLU A 47 15.18 9.91 -0.27
C GLU A 47 14.48 8.53 -0.24
N ARG A 48 13.22 8.49 0.23
CA ARG A 48 12.37 7.28 0.17
C ARG A 48 11.84 7.04 -1.25
N PHE A 49 11.65 8.10 -2.03
CA PHE A 49 11.26 8.01 -3.44
C PHE A 49 12.43 7.60 -4.32
N THR A 50 13.50 8.39 -4.29
CA THR A 50 14.72 8.15 -5.06
C THR A 50 15.94 8.74 -4.36
N ASP A 51 17.11 8.22 -4.69
CA ASP A 51 18.39 8.67 -4.16
C ASP A 51 19.40 8.75 -5.31
N PRO A 52 20.27 9.77 -5.39
CA PRO A 52 21.24 9.92 -6.47
C PRO A 52 22.15 8.70 -6.68
N ASP A 53 22.42 7.92 -5.62
CA ASP A 53 23.25 6.72 -5.69
C ASP A 53 22.45 5.44 -6.01
N ARG A 54 21.14 5.54 -6.27
CA ARG A 54 20.28 4.38 -6.55
C ARG A 54 20.32 4.06 -8.05
N SER A 55 20.58 2.78 -8.35
CA SER A 55 20.58 2.27 -9.73
C SER A 55 19.19 1.92 -10.27
N GLU A 56 18.18 1.88 -9.40
CA GLU A 56 16.79 1.58 -9.75
C GLU A 56 16.08 2.87 -10.18
N TYR A 57 15.34 2.80 -11.29
CA TYR A 57 14.51 3.91 -11.73
C TYR A 57 13.40 4.23 -10.71
N PRO A 58 13.08 5.51 -10.49
CA PRO A 58 11.94 5.89 -9.67
C PRO A 58 10.63 5.46 -10.34
N ASP A 59 9.76 4.81 -9.58
CA ASP A 59 8.43 4.40 -10.03
C ASP A 59 7.37 5.32 -9.40
N ILE A 60 6.47 5.85 -10.24
CA ILE A 60 5.35 6.68 -9.79
C ILE A 60 4.06 5.98 -10.18
N ASP A 61 3.49 5.26 -9.22
CA ASP A 61 2.18 4.66 -9.35
C ASP A 61 1.08 5.72 -9.28
N ILE A 62 0.11 5.63 -10.20
CA ILE A 62 -1.05 6.53 -10.23
C ILE A 62 -2.34 5.73 -10.02
N ASP A 63 -3.12 6.15 -9.02
CA ASP A 63 -4.50 5.74 -8.83
C ASP A 63 -5.42 6.63 -9.66
N LEU A 64 -6.28 6.02 -10.45
CA LEU A 64 -7.25 6.66 -11.35
C LEU A 64 -8.67 6.25 -10.98
N CYS A 65 -9.63 7.13 -11.26
CA CYS A 65 -11.03 6.72 -11.31
C CYS A 65 -11.21 5.51 -12.25
N GLN A 66 -11.84 4.45 -11.75
CA GLN A 66 -11.95 3.18 -12.46
C GLN A 66 -12.70 3.34 -13.79
N ASP A 67 -13.71 4.20 -13.83
CA ASP A 67 -14.56 4.39 -15.01
C ASP A 67 -13.83 5.16 -16.13
N GLY A 68 -13.02 6.15 -15.76
CA GLY A 68 -12.24 6.96 -16.71
C GLY A 68 -10.87 6.36 -17.09
N ARG A 69 -10.43 5.30 -16.40
CA ARG A 69 -9.11 4.69 -16.60
C ARG A 69 -8.83 4.30 -18.06
N GLY A 70 -9.81 3.73 -18.74
CA GLY A 70 -9.67 3.30 -20.13
C GLY A 70 -9.33 4.46 -21.07
N GLU A 71 -9.97 5.61 -20.89
CA GLU A 71 -9.71 6.81 -21.70
C GLU A 71 -8.29 7.35 -21.52
N VAL A 72 -7.76 7.31 -20.29
CA VAL A 72 -6.38 7.72 -20.01
C VAL A 72 -5.38 6.78 -20.67
N ILE A 73 -5.63 5.47 -20.62
CA ILE A 73 -4.78 4.47 -21.30
C ILE A 73 -4.81 4.69 -22.81
N GLU A 74 -5.99 4.94 -23.39
CA GLU A 74 -6.12 5.23 -24.82
C GLU A 74 -5.41 6.54 -25.21
N TYR A 75 -5.46 7.56 -24.36
CA TYR A 75 -4.66 8.77 -24.56
C TYR A 75 -3.16 8.46 -24.62
N VAL A 76 -2.65 7.70 -23.65
CA VAL A 76 -1.23 7.30 -23.61
C VAL A 76 -0.87 6.48 -24.84
N ARG A 77 -1.73 5.56 -25.28
CA ARG A 77 -1.56 4.78 -26.53
C ARG A 77 -1.46 5.68 -27.75
N ARG A 78 -2.37 6.64 -27.92
CA ARG A 78 -2.37 7.57 -29.07
C ARG A 78 -1.14 8.48 -29.06
N LYS A 79 -0.71 8.95 -27.89
CA LYS A 79 0.37 9.94 -27.78
C LYS A 79 1.76 9.32 -27.85
N TYR A 80 1.97 8.18 -27.18
CA TYR A 80 3.28 7.55 -27.07
C TYR A 80 3.43 6.31 -27.97
N GLY A 81 2.35 5.84 -28.60
CA GLY A 81 2.36 4.86 -29.70
C GLY A 81 2.60 3.41 -29.30
N HIS A 82 3.49 3.13 -28.34
CA HIS A 82 3.95 1.78 -28.02
C HIS A 82 3.64 1.42 -26.58
N VAL A 83 2.39 1.03 -26.32
CA VAL A 83 1.89 0.64 -25.00
C VAL A 83 1.38 -0.79 -25.01
N ALA A 84 1.81 -1.60 -24.04
CA ALA A 84 1.29 -2.93 -23.79
C ALA A 84 0.90 -3.09 -22.33
N GLN A 85 -0.12 -3.89 -22.06
CA GLN A 85 -0.39 -4.34 -20.69
C GLN A 85 0.64 -5.39 -20.27
N ILE A 86 0.83 -5.55 -18.97
CA ILE A 86 1.79 -6.52 -18.43
C ILE A 86 1.09 -7.86 -18.22
N ILE A 87 1.75 -8.98 -18.55
CA ILE A 87 1.21 -10.31 -18.23
C ILE A 87 1.34 -10.62 -16.75
N THR A 88 0.38 -11.39 -16.27
CA THR A 88 0.42 -12.05 -14.98
C THR A 88 0.20 -13.54 -15.18
N PHE A 89 0.79 -14.35 -14.31
CA PHE A 89 0.60 -15.80 -14.33
C PHE A 89 -0.20 -16.19 -13.10
N GLY A 90 -1.39 -16.75 -13.32
CA GLY A 90 -2.16 -17.37 -12.26
C GLY A 90 -1.46 -18.66 -11.84
N THR A 91 -0.99 -18.75 -10.60
CA THR A 91 -0.34 -19.96 -10.06
C THR A 91 -1.33 -20.82 -9.28
N LEU A 92 -1.06 -22.12 -9.20
CA LEU A 92 -1.85 -23.05 -8.39
C LEU A 92 -1.54 -22.88 -6.91
N LYS A 93 -2.44 -22.18 -6.21
CA LYS A 93 -2.45 -22.14 -4.74
C LYS A 93 -2.94 -23.46 -4.15
N PRO A 94 -2.59 -23.81 -2.90
CA PRO A 94 -2.92 -25.11 -2.29
C PRO A 94 -4.39 -25.54 -2.44
N ARG A 95 -5.34 -24.65 -2.15
CA ARG A 95 -6.79 -24.90 -2.33
C ARG A 95 -7.17 -25.26 -3.77
N ALA A 96 -6.62 -24.52 -4.75
CA ALA A 96 -6.91 -24.76 -6.16
C ALA A 96 -6.25 -26.05 -6.64
N ALA A 97 -5.02 -26.32 -6.20
CA ALA A 97 -4.30 -27.56 -6.50
C ALA A 97 -5.06 -28.79 -5.99
N VAL A 98 -5.55 -28.78 -4.73
CA VAL A 98 -6.40 -29.85 -4.18
C VAL A 98 -7.66 -30.05 -5.03
N ARG A 99 -8.33 -28.96 -5.43
CA ARG A 99 -9.55 -29.03 -6.24
C ARG A 99 -9.32 -29.65 -7.62
N ASP A 100 -8.26 -29.23 -8.30
CA ASP A 100 -7.94 -29.72 -9.63
C ASP A 100 -7.47 -31.18 -9.58
N VAL A 101 -6.55 -31.53 -8.67
CA VAL A 101 -6.07 -32.90 -8.49
C VAL A 101 -7.17 -33.84 -8.01
N GLY A 102 -7.98 -33.43 -7.04
CA GLY A 102 -9.10 -34.23 -6.54
C GLY A 102 -10.10 -34.57 -7.64
N ARG A 103 -10.36 -33.64 -8.56
CA ARG A 103 -11.20 -33.89 -9.74
C ARG A 103 -10.58 -34.92 -10.68
N VAL A 104 -9.28 -34.82 -10.96
CA VAL A 104 -8.56 -35.77 -11.85
C VAL A 104 -8.47 -37.16 -11.23
N LEU A 105 -8.33 -37.25 -9.91
CA LEU A 105 -8.34 -38.50 -9.17
C LEU A 105 -9.76 -39.02 -8.85
N GLU A 106 -10.79 -38.40 -9.44
CA GLU A 106 -12.21 -38.78 -9.32
C GLU A 106 -12.71 -38.85 -7.87
N MET A 107 -12.12 -38.05 -6.97
CA MET A 107 -12.61 -37.90 -5.60
C MET A 107 -13.96 -37.15 -5.62
N PRO A 108 -14.96 -37.58 -4.82
CA PRO A 108 -16.24 -36.89 -4.75
C PRO A 108 -16.08 -35.40 -4.44
N LEU A 109 -16.78 -34.52 -5.16
CA LEU A 109 -16.63 -33.06 -5.05
C LEU A 109 -16.85 -32.53 -3.64
N GLY A 110 -17.74 -33.16 -2.86
CA GLY A 110 -17.97 -32.80 -1.46
C GLY A 110 -16.75 -33.03 -0.57
N ASP A 111 -16.04 -34.14 -0.79
CA ASP A 111 -14.81 -34.46 -0.07
C ASP A 111 -13.68 -33.52 -0.46
N VAL A 112 -13.54 -33.24 -1.76
CA VAL A 112 -12.55 -32.29 -2.29
C VAL A 112 -12.75 -30.89 -1.71
N ASP A 113 -13.99 -30.39 -1.67
CA ASP A 113 -14.27 -29.07 -1.12
C ASP A 113 -14.09 -29.03 0.41
N ARG A 114 -14.39 -30.12 1.12
CA ARG A 114 -14.11 -30.24 2.55
C ARG A 114 -12.61 -30.13 2.83
N ILE A 115 -11.77 -30.87 2.08
CA ILE A 115 -10.30 -30.80 2.22
C ILE A 115 -9.80 -29.40 1.87
N ALA A 116 -10.28 -28.81 0.78
CA ALA A 116 -9.88 -27.46 0.38
C ALA A 116 -10.25 -26.40 1.43
N LYS A 117 -11.41 -26.53 2.09
CA LYS A 117 -11.84 -25.58 3.13
C LYS A 117 -10.97 -25.59 4.38
N LEU A 118 -10.39 -26.75 4.73
CA LEU A 118 -9.45 -26.87 5.85
C LEU A 118 -8.13 -26.14 5.61
N ILE A 119 -7.75 -25.89 4.35
CA ILE A 119 -6.60 -25.05 4.07
C ILE A 119 -6.99 -23.60 4.39
N PRO A 120 -6.31 -22.92 5.34
CA PRO A 120 -6.68 -21.55 5.71
C PRO A 120 -6.48 -20.57 4.55
N GLU A 121 -7.32 -19.54 4.51
CA GLU A 121 -7.24 -18.50 3.48
C GLU A 121 -6.35 -17.37 3.96
N ALA A 122 -5.04 -17.49 3.70
CA ALA A 122 -4.06 -16.48 4.02
C ALA A 122 -3.16 -16.12 2.81
N PRO A 123 -2.69 -14.87 2.72
CA PRO A 123 -1.66 -14.49 1.77
C PRO A 123 -0.40 -15.36 1.93
N GLY A 124 0.15 -15.83 0.81
CA GLY A 124 1.34 -16.70 0.81
C GLY A 124 1.13 -18.07 1.46
N MET A 125 -0.12 -18.55 1.59
CA MET A 125 -0.40 -19.88 2.11
C MET A 125 0.26 -20.96 1.26
N THR A 126 0.97 -21.87 1.92
CA THR A 126 1.56 -23.08 1.34
C THR A 126 1.00 -24.34 1.98
N PHE A 127 1.20 -25.51 1.37
CA PHE A 127 0.80 -26.76 2.01
C PHE A 127 1.50 -26.96 3.36
N ASP A 128 2.80 -26.67 3.45
CA ASP A 128 3.57 -26.84 4.69
C ASP A 128 3.03 -25.95 5.83
N ARG A 129 2.76 -24.68 5.51
CA ARG A 129 2.15 -23.75 6.45
C ARG A 129 0.74 -24.16 6.84
N ALA A 130 -0.06 -24.65 5.89
CA ALA A 130 -1.41 -25.15 6.18
C ALA A 130 -1.40 -26.34 7.15
N PHE A 131 -0.40 -27.24 7.05
CA PHE A 131 -0.25 -28.36 7.99
C PHE A 131 0.21 -27.95 9.39
N GLU A 132 0.92 -26.84 9.51
CA GLU A 132 1.31 -26.26 10.81
C GLU A 132 0.13 -25.53 11.47
N GLU A 133 -0.68 -24.82 10.69
CA GLU A 133 -1.79 -24.01 11.19
C GLU A 133 -3.08 -24.81 11.44
N GLU A 134 -3.32 -25.90 10.69
CA GLU A 134 -4.57 -26.66 10.78
C GLU A 134 -4.34 -28.14 11.17
N PRO A 135 -4.54 -28.50 12.45
CA PRO A 135 -4.41 -29.88 12.93
C PRO A 135 -5.35 -30.88 12.23
N ASP A 136 -6.57 -30.46 11.85
CA ASP A 136 -7.55 -31.35 11.23
C ASP A 136 -7.12 -31.78 9.82
N LEU A 137 -6.44 -30.89 9.08
CA LEU A 137 -5.85 -31.20 7.79
C LEU A 137 -4.75 -32.27 7.93
N LYS A 138 -3.93 -32.15 8.97
CA LYS A 138 -2.87 -33.11 9.29
C LYS A 138 -3.43 -34.48 9.71
N ALA A 139 -4.49 -34.49 10.50
CA ALA A 139 -5.18 -35.72 10.89
C ALA A 139 -5.76 -36.44 9.67
N LEU A 140 -6.54 -35.74 8.82
CA LEU A 140 -7.12 -36.32 7.61
C LEU A 140 -6.07 -36.84 6.63
N TYR A 141 -4.95 -36.13 6.49
CA TYR A 141 -3.82 -36.57 5.68
C TYR A 141 -3.17 -37.86 6.22
N GLY A 142 -3.14 -38.06 7.53
CA GLY A 142 -2.61 -39.29 8.16
C GLY A 142 -3.58 -40.47 8.12
N GLU A 143 -4.88 -40.21 8.24
CA GLU A 143 -5.91 -41.25 8.40
C GLU A 143 -6.44 -41.80 7.07
N ARG A 144 -6.59 -40.95 6.03
CA ARG A 144 -7.23 -41.32 4.76
C ARG A 144 -6.22 -41.41 3.62
N PRO A 145 -5.89 -42.62 3.10
CA PRO A 145 -4.93 -42.80 2.00
C PRO A 145 -5.28 -42.01 0.73
N GLU A 146 -6.58 -41.87 0.43
CA GLU A 146 -7.08 -41.10 -0.71
C GLU A 146 -6.81 -39.61 -0.57
N VAL A 147 -6.93 -39.05 0.65
CA VAL A 147 -6.63 -37.64 0.95
C VAL A 147 -5.13 -37.40 0.84
N LYS A 148 -4.33 -38.32 1.40
CA LYS A 148 -2.87 -38.29 1.27
C LYS A 148 -2.44 -38.24 -0.19
N ARG A 149 -3.00 -39.13 -1.03
CA ARG A 149 -2.68 -39.18 -2.46
C ARG A 149 -3.01 -37.88 -3.18
N VAL A 150 -4.17 -37.28 -2.88
CA VAL A 150 -4.55 -35.97 -3.45
C VAL A 150 -3.58 -34.88 -3.02
N ILE A 151 -3.27 -34.78 -1.73
CA ILE A 151 -2.40 -33.71 -1.22
C ILE A 151 -0.96 -33.87 -1.71
N ASP A 152 -0.40 -35.08 -1.68
CA ASP A 152 0.96 -35.34 -2.17
C ASP A 152 1.09 -35.00 -3.65
N THR A 153 0.08 -35.34 -4.44
CA THR A 153 0.05 -34.97 -5.86
C THR A 153 -0.14 -33.46 -6.05
N ALA A 154 -1.02 -32.84 -5.28
CA ALA A 154 -1.28 -31.40 -5.34
C ALA A 154 -0.06 -30.55 -4.93
N ARG A 155 0.76 -31.03 -3.98
CA ARG A 155 2.03 -30.41 -3.59
C ARG A 155 3.00 -30.24 -4.75
N VAL A 156 3.05 -31.20 -5.68
CA VAL A 156 3.91 -31.10 -6.88
C VAL A 156 3.50 -29.93 -7.79
N PHE A 157 2.20 -29.61 -7.81
CA PHE A 157 1.66 -28.53 -8.63
C PHE A 157 1.59 -27.18 -7.90
N GLU A 158 1.91 -27.13 -6.62
CA GLU A 158 1.91 -25.89 -5.84
C GLU A 158 2.87 -24.87 -6.47
N GLY A 159 2.36 -23.66 -6.71
CA GLY A 159 3.14 -22.56 -7.29
C GLY A 159 3.38 -22.66 -8.80
N GLN A 160 3.01 -23.77 -9.45
CA GLN A 160 3.13 -23.90 -10.91
C GLN A 160 2.17 -22.94 -11.62
N ALA A 161 2.61 -22.40 -12.76
CA ALA A 161 1.80 -21.52 -13.59
C ALA A 161 0.66 -22.31 -14.26
N ARG A 162 -0.56 -21.80 -14.16
CA ARG A 162 -1.78 -22.41 -14.70
C ARG A 162 -2.27 -21.73 -15.97
N HIS A 163 -2.31 -20.40 -15.97
CA HIS A 163 -2.83 -19.62 -17.10
C HIS A 163 -2.19 -18.24 -17.12
N ALA A 164 -2.15 -17.65 -18.31
CA ALA A 164 -1.84 -16.23 -18.51
C ALA A 164 -3.07 -15.38 -18.19
N SER A 165 -2.85 -14.22 -17.59
CA SER A 165 -3.83 -13.19 -17.32
C SER A 165 -3.19 -11.81 -17.50
N VAL A 166 -3.98 -10.75 -17.40
CA VAL A 166 -3.53 -9.36 -17.56
C VAL A 166 -3.31 -8.72 -16.20
N HIS A 167 -2.19 -8.00 -16.02
CA HIS A 167 -1.93 -7.21 -14.82
C HIS A 167 -3.03 -6.16 -14.64
N ALA A 168 -3.60 -6.10 -13.44
CA ALA A 168 -4.76 -5.26 -13.17
C ALA A 168 -4.49 -3.77 -13.39
N ALA A 169 -3.24 -3.29 -13.26
CA ALA A 169 -2.89 -1.87 -13.34
C ALA A 169 -1.76 -1.54 -14.33
N GLY A 170 -0.91 -2.51 -14.65
CA GLY A 170 0.45 -2.23 -15.10
C GLY A 170 0.55 -2.23 -16.61
N VAL A 171 1.18 -1.19 -17.16
CA VAL A 171 1.46 -1.07 -18.58
C VAL A 171 2.93 -0.75 -18.80
N ILE A 172 3.46 -1.21 -19.94
CA ILE A 172 4.76 -0.83 -20.45
C ILE A 172 4.57 0.23 -21.50
N VAL A 173 5.37 1.30 -21.41
CA VAL A 173 5.46 2.34 -22.43
C VAL A 173 6.86 2.30 -23.03
N ALA A 174 6.96 2.24 -24.36
CA ALA A 174 8.23 2.16 -25.07
C ALA A 174 8.38 3.30 -26.10
N THR A 175 9.63 3.60 -26.47
CA THR A 175 9.96 4.61 -27.49
C THR A 175 10.07 4.04 -28.91
N ARG A 176 9.96 2.70 -29.06
CA ARG A 176 10.01 1.96 -30.33
C ARG A 176 8.99 0.81 -30.31
N PRO A 177 8.66 0.19 -31.46
CA PRO A 177 7.67 -0.88 -31.52
C PRO A 177 7.96 -2.00 -30.52
N LEU A 178 6.96 -2.35 -29.70
CA LEU A 178 7.15 -3.29 -28.59
C LEU A 178 7.64 -4.67 -29.01
N HIS A 179 7.24 -5.15 -30.19
CA HIS A 179 7.65 -6.45 -30.71
C HIS A 179 9.16 -6.54 -31.00
N GLU A 180 9.87 -5.41 -31.10
CA GLU A 180 11.33 -5.36 -31.25
C GLU A 180 12.07 -5.46 -29.90
N ILE A 181 11.36 -5.32 -28.78
CA ILE A 181 11.96 -5.22 -27.43
C ILE A 181 11.51 -6.34 -26.50
N VAL A 182 10.22 -6.71 -26.58
CA VAL A 182 9.59 -7.67 -25.68
C VAL A 182 8.68 -8.60 -26.49
N PRO A 183 8.75 -9.92 -26.28
CA PRO A 183 7.78 -10.84 -26.87
C PRO A 183 6.37 -10.50 -26.40
N LEU A 184 5.40 -10.57 -27.32
CA LEU A 184 4.02 -10.18 -27.06
C LEU A 184 3.09 -11.39 -27.03
N TYR A 185 2.05 -11.27 -26.21
CA TYR A 185 0.94 -12.20 -26.08
C TYR A 185 -0.35 -11.44 -26.37
N ARG A 186 -1.30 -12.13 -27.01
CA ARG A 186 -2.65 -11.62 -27.21
C ARG A 186 -3.62 -12.71 -26.79
N GLN A 187 -4.58 -12.35 -25.95
CA GLN A 187 -5.60 -13.28 -25.51
C GLN A 187 -6.55 -13.60 -26.66
N SER A 188 -6.99 -14.85 -26.77
CA SER A 188 -7.95 -15.24 -27.81
C SER A 188 -9.25 -14.43 -27.68
N GLY A 189 -9.66 -13.78 -28.77
CA GLY A 189 -10.86 -12.94 -28.82
C GLY A 189 -10.67 -11.48 -28.40
N SER A 190 -9.46 -11.06 -28.00
CA SER A 190 -9.16 -9.67 -27.67
C SER A 190 -8.91 -8.82 -28.93
N ALA A 191 -9.12 -7.50 -28.82
CA ALA A 191 -8.90 -6.59 -29.94
C ALA A 191 -7.41 -6.55 -30.35
N GLU A 192 -7.11 -6.14 -31.58
CA GLU A 192 -5.74 -6.16 -32.11
C GLU A 192 -4.78 -5.25 -31.31
N HIS A 193 -5.29 -4.15 -30.77
CA HIS A 193 -4.53 -3.22 -29.94
C HIS A 193 -4.35 -3.68 -28.48
N GLU A 194 -5.08 -4.71 -28.04
CA GLU A 194 -4.96 -5.30 -26.69
C GLU A 194 -3.80 -6.29 -26.65
N VAL A 195 -2.59 -5.74 -26.76
CA VAL A 195 -1.33 -6.48 -26.65
C VAL A 195 -0.84 -6.52 -25.21
N ILE A 196 -0.31 -7.67 -24.81
CA ILE A 196 0.21 -7.96 -23.48
C ILE A 196 1.68 -8.36 -23.64
N THR A 197 2.57 -7.97 -22.73
CA THR A 197 3.95 -8.49 -22.70
C THR A 197 3.96 -9.98 -22.39
N GLN A 198 4.98 -10.75 -22.76
CA GLN A 198 5.17 -12.12 -22.23
C GLN A 198 6.08 -12.15 -20.99
N TRP A 199 6.72 -11.03 -20.68
CA TRP A 199 7.48 -10.82 -19.44
C TRP A 199 6.59 -10.18 -18.39
N ASP A 200 6.68 -10.70 -17.16
CA ASP A 200 6.03 -10.10 -16.00
C ASP A 200 6.69 -8.76 -15.63
N GLY A 201 6.00 -7.97 -14.80
CA GLY A 201 6.43 -6.63 -14.41
C GLY A 201 7.89 -6.56 -13.92
N PRO A 202 8.30 -7.41 -12.97
CA PRO A 202 9.69 -7.44 -12.50
C PRO A 202 10.72 -7.76 -13.59
N THR A 203 10.38 -8.61 -14.56
CA THR A 203 11.29 -8.89 -15.69
C THR A 203 11.35 -7.69 -16.64
N CYS A 204 10.23 -7.05 -16.95
CA CYS A 204 10.20 -5.82 -17.75
C CYS A 204 11.06 -4.70 -17.12
N GLU A 205 10.92 -4.47 -15.81
CA GLU A 205 11.71 -3.48 -15.07
C GLU A 205 13.22 -3.78 -15.13
N LYS A 206 13.61 -5.05 -14.90
CA LYS A 206 15.02 -5.48 -14.99
C LYS A 206 15.63 -5.26 -16.37
N MET A 207 14.82 -5.38 -17.41
CA MET A 207 15.22 -5.14 -18.79
C MET A 207 15.24 -3.65 -19.17
N GLY A 208 14.93 -2.75 -18.22
CA GLY A 208 14.95 -1.30 -18.41
C GLY A 208 13.73 -0.74 -19.12
N LEU A 209 12.63 -1.49 -19.18
CA LEU A 209 11.37 -1.00 -19.74
C LEU A 209 10.66 -0.07 -18.73
N LEU A 210 10.11 1.04 -19.23
CA LEU A 210 9.31 1.94 -18.41
C LEU A 210 7.96 1.29 -18.12
N LYS A 211 7.83 0.77 -16.91
CA LYS A 211 6.56 0.35 -16.33
C LYS A 211 5.86 1.55 -15.70
N MET A 212 4.54 1.58 -15.84
CA MET A 212 3.66 2.53 -15.19
C MET A 212 2.40 1.81 -14.71
N ASP A 213 1.99 2.07 -13.47
CA ASP A 213 0.76 1.50 -12.92
C ASP A 213 -0.40 2.52 -13.01
N PHE A 214 -1.44 2.12 -13.76
CA PHE A 214 -2.73 2.78 -13.88
C PHE A 214 -3.74 1.98 -13.06
N LEU A 215 -3.78 2.17 -11.74
CA LEU A 215 -4.73 1.43 -10.91
C LEU A 215 -6.11 2.09 -10.96
N GLY A 216 -7.14 1.32 -11.36
CA GLY A 216 -8.53 1.76 -11.23
C GLY A 216 -8.99 1.65 -9.78
N LEU A 217 -9.08 2.78 -9.08
CA LEU A 217 -9.55 2.83 -7.70
C LEU A 217 -11.04 3.16 -7.66
N ARG A 218 -11.85 2.16 -7.27
CA ARG A 218 -13.31 2.31 -7.16
C ARG A 218 -13.74 3.46 -6.24
N THR A 219 -12.97 3.75 -5.20
CA THR A 219 -13.24 4.88 -4.29
C THR A 219 -13.34 6.20 -5.04
N LEU A 220 -12.45 6.45 -6.01
CA LEU A 220 -12.49 7.68 -6.81
C LEU A 220 -13.73 7.73 -7.70
N SER A 221 -14.14 6.60 -8.30
CA SER A 221 -15.41 6.50 -9.03
C SER A 221 -16.62 6.81 -8.16
N VAL A 222 -16.65 6.26 -6.93
CA VAL A 222 -17.76 6.49 -5.99
C VAL A 222 -17.84 7.97 -5.61
N ILE A 223 -16.70 8.62 -5.35
CA ILE A 223 -16.63 10.04 -5.04
C ILE A 223 -17.12 10.90 -6.21
N GLU A 224 -16.68 10.64 -7.44
CA GLU A 224 -17.16 11.40 -8.61
C GLU A 224 -18.64 11.19 -8.86
N ARG A 225 -19.15 9.96 -8.69
CA ARG A 225 -20.58 9.69 -8.79
C ARG A 225 -21.37 10.42 -7.71
N ALA A 226 -20.86 10.47 -6.47
CA ALA A 226 -21.48 11.24 -5.39
C ALA A 226 -21.53 12.74 -5.72
N LYS A 227 -20.43 13.33 -6.21
CA LYS A 227 -20.40 14.73 -6.66
C LYS A 227 -21.42 15.02 -7.75
N ALA A 228 -21.54 14.12 -8.74
CA ALA A 228 -22.52 14.27 -9.81
C ALA A 228 -23.96 14.25 -9.27
N LEU A 229 -24.29 13.28 -8.41
CA LEU A 229 -25.61 13.17 -7.79
C LEU A 229 -25.95 14.38 -6.92
N VAL A 230 -24.98 14.91 -6.16
CA VAL A 230 -25.17 16.13 -5.36
C VAL A 230 -25.49 17.33 -6.26
N ARG A 231 -24.76 17.51 -7.36
CA ARG A 231 -25.02 18.59 -8.34
C ARG A 231 -26.34 18.45 -9.10
N GLU A 232 -26.76 17.21 -9.37
CA GLU A 232 -28.03 16.92 -10.04
C GLU A 232 -29.24 17.11 -9.10
N GLY A 233 -29.06 16.78 -7.81
CA GLY A 233 -30.15 16.71 -6.84
C GLY A 233 -30.34 17.95 -5.95
N LEU A 234 -29.31 18.78 -5.79
CA LEU A 234 -29.34 19.95 -4.90
C LEU A 234 -28.98 21.22 -5.66
N ASP A 235 -29.62 22.33 -5.29
CA ASP A 235 -29.21 23.66 -5.75
C ASP A 235 -27.92 24.12 -5.06
N GLU A 236 -27.20 25.05 -5.70
CA GLU A 236 -25.93 25.58 -5.21
C GLU A 236 -26.02 26.15 -3.79
N ASP A 237 -27.06 26.91 -3.47
CA ASP A 237 -27.18 27.54 -2.14
C ASP A 237 -27.41 26.48 -1.05
N THR A 238 -28.09 25.38 -1.37
CA THR A 238 -28.20 24.22 -0.48
C THR A 238 -26.86 23.50 -0.29
N ILE A 239 -26.06 23.34 -1.35
CA ILE A 239 -24.73 22.71 -1.26
C ILE A 239 -23.81 23.51 -0.32
N PHE A 240 -23.75 24.84 -0.47
CA PHE A 240 -22.93 25.69 0.40
C PHE A 240 -23.44 25.67 1.86
N ARG A 241 -24.75 25.81 2.07
CA ARG A 241 -25.33 25.77 3.43
C ARG A 241 -25.12 24.43 4.13
N ALA A 242 -25.09 23.31 3.41
CA ALA A 242 -24.87 21.98 3.98
C ALA A 242 -23.50 21.84 4.67
N VAL A 243 -22.50 22.62 4.22
CA VAL A 243 -21.18 22.70 4.85
C VAL A 243 -21.00 23.96 5.71
N GLY A 244 -22.10 24.63 6.08
CA GLY A 244 -22.08 25.83 6.92
C GLY A 244 -21.50 27.08 6.25
N ARG A 245 -21.47 27.13 4.92
CA ARG A 245 -20.88 28.23 4.14
C ARG A 245 -21.93 28.95 3.29
N GLU A 246 -21.58 30.15 2.83
CA GLU A 246 -22.42 30.95 1.93
C GLU A 246 -21.76 31.08 0.57
N ARG A 247 -22.57 31.11 -0.48
CA ARG A 247 -22.06 31.27 -1.84
C ARG A 247 -21.40 32.64 -1.98
N GLY A 248 -20.15 32.67 -2.45
CA GLY A 248 -19.40 33.90 -2.61
C GLY A 248 -18.64 34.35 -1.36
N ASP A 249 -18.54 33.49 -0.34
CA ASP A 249 -17.69 33.70 0.86
C ASP A 249 -16.17 33.77 0.56
N GLY A 250 -15.77 33.65 -0.70
CA GLY A 250 -14.39 33.73 -1.15
C GLY A 250 -13.60 32.42 -1.06
N GLY A 251 -14.18 31.35 -0.48
CA GLY A 251 -13.54 30.04 -0.40
C GLY A 251 -13.82 29.16 -1.63
N PRO A 252 -13.16 28.00 -1.74
CA PRO A 252 -13.38 27.06 -2.84
C PRO A 252 -14.81 26.49 -2.79
N HIS A 253 -15.30 26.01 -3.92
CA HIS A 253 -16.59 25.33 -3.99
C HIS A 253 -16.57 24.07 -3.08
N PRO A 254 -17.64 23.74 -2.31
CA PRO A 254 -17.64 22.62 -1.37
C PRO A 254 -17.30 21.24 -1.97
N LEU A 255 -17.62 21.05 -3.25
CA LEU A 255 -17.27 19.83 -4.02
C LEU A 255 -15.90 19.90 -4.72
N ASP A 256 -15.10 20.94 -4.51
CA ASP A 256 -13.71 21.01 -4.95
C ASP A 256 -12.80 20.30 -3.94
N LEU A 257 -12.67 18.98 -4.12
CA LEU A 257 -11.99 18.11 -3.17
C LEU A 257 -10.47 18.32 -3.11
N GLU A 258 -9.86 18.98 -4.11
CA GLU A 258 -8.43 19.29 -4.11
C GLU A 258 -8.09 20.44 -3.15
N ARG A 259 -9.10 21.23 -2.75
CA ARG A 259 -8.95 22.41 -1.89
C ARG A 259 -9.67 22.27 -0.55
N LEU A 260 -9.99 21.05 -0.14
CA LEU A 260 -10.57 20.79 1.16
C LEU A 260 -9.57 21.02 2.29
N GLU A 261 -10.09 21.52 3.40
CA GLU A 261 -9.40 21.55 4.69
C GLU A 261 -9.66 20.22 5.43
N PHE A 262 -8.77 19.85 6.35
CA PHE A 262 -8.74 18.53 7.00
C PHE A 262 -9.01 18.59 8.51
N ASP A 263 -9.76 19.59 8.96
CA ASP A 263 -10.01 19.91 10.37
C ASP A 263 -11.50 19.85 10.78
N ASP A 264 -12.40 19.45 9.86
CA ASP A 264 -13.83 19.34 10.12
C ASP A 264 -14.16 18.31 11.22
N GLN A 265 -14.58 18.82 12.38
CA GLN A 265 -14.91 18.02 13.55
C GLN A 265 -16.16 17.16 13.37
N LEU A 266 -17.08 17.51 12.48
CA LEU A 266 -18.25 16.68 12.16
C LEU A 266 -17.82 15.38 11.47
N VAL A 267 -16.80 15.46 10.62
CA VAL A 267 -16.17 14.29 10.00
C VAL A 267 -15.50 13.43 11.07
N PHE A 268 -14.70 14.03 11.96
CA PHE A 268 -14.04 13.28 13.04
C PHE A 268 -15.04 12.65 14.03
N ASP A 269 -16.16 13.31 14.32
CA ASP A 269 -17.23 12.75 15.14
C ASP A 269 -17.80 11.45 14.57
N MET A 270 -17.93 11.35 13.24
CA MET A 270 -18.31 10.09 12.56
C MET A 270 -17.27 9.00 12.82
N PHE A 271 -15.97 9.31 12.72
CA PHE A 271 -14.89 8.36 13.03
C PHE A 271 -14.88 7.93 14.51
N ARG A 272 -15.10 8.86 15.45
CA ARG A 272 -15.17 8.57 16.90
C ARG A 272 -16.31 7.63 17.27
N ARG A 273 -17.43 7.68 16.53
CA ARG A 273 -18.56 6.75 16.69
C ARG A 273 -18.34 5.40 16.00
N GLY A 274 -17.31 5.28 15.16
CA GLY A 274 -17.08 4.08 14.35
C GLY A 274 -18.05 3.93 13.17
N ASP A 275 -18.70 5.03 12.76
CA ASP A 275 -19.68 5.08 11.67
C ASP A 275 -19.00 5.07 10.28
N THR A 276 -18.05 4.16 10.06
CA THR A 276 -17.16 4.15 8.88
C THR A 276 -17.54 3.11 7.83
N THR A 277 -18.81 2.69 7.77
CA THR A 277 -19.29 1.83 6.68
C THR A 277 -19.21 2.56 5.35
N GLY A 278 -18.53 2.00 4.36
CA GLY A 278 -18.32 2.66 3.06
C GLY A 278 -17.26 3.77 3.07
N VAL A 279 -16.53 3.95 4.18
CA VAL A 279 -15.40 4.90 4.26
C VAL A 279 -14.11 4.16 3.96
N PHE A 280 -13.50 4.48 2.82
CA PHE A 280 -12.30 3.83 2.31
C PHE A 280 -11.21 3.64 3.38
N GLN A 281 -10.61 2.44 3.42
CA GLN A 281 -9.61 1.98 4.41
C GLN A 281 -10.13 1.75 5.84
N PHE A 282 -11.24 2.38 6.25
CA PHE A 282 -11.71 2.37 7.64
C PHE A 282 -12.91 1.45 7.91
N GLU A 283 -13.27 0.58 6.96
CA GLU A 283 -14.53 -0.17 7.02
C GLU A 283 -14.51 -1.41 7.93
N SER A 284 -13.34 -2.00 8.18
CA SER A 284 -13.26 -3.29 8.88
C SER A 284 -13.70 -3.20 10.35
N GLY A 285 -14.29 -4.27 10.89
CA GLY A 285 -14.78 -4.28 12.27
C GLY A 285 -13.68 -4.09 13.33
N GLY A 286 -12.45 -4.51 13.05
CA GLY A 286 -11.32 -4.23 13.92
C GLY A 286 -10.88 -2.76 13.86
N MET A 287 -10.81 -2.19 12.66
CA MET A 287 -10.47 -0.77 12.46
C MET A 287 -11.51 0.15 13.11
N ARG A 288 -12.81 -0.17 13.01
CA ARG A 288 -13.87 0.58 13.71
C ARG A 288 -13.67 0.64 15.22
N ARG A 289 -13.35 -0.51 15.83
CA ARG A 289 -13.05 -0.57 17.27
C ARG A 289 -11.84 0.29 17.62
N LEU A 290 -10.77 0.19 16.83
CA LEU A 290 -9.60 1.06 16.98
C LEU A 290 -9.99 2.54 16.97
N LEU A 291 -10.79 2.99 16.00
CA LEU A 291 -11.20 4.39 15.88
C LEU A 291 -12.04 4.85 17.08
N THR A 292 -12.96 4.01 17.58
CA THR A 292 -13.77 4.33 18.76
C THR A 292 -12.95 4.49 20.03
N GLU A 293 -11.85 3.73 20.16
CA GLU A 293 -10.93 3.80 21.30
C GLU A 293 -9.93 4.96 21.15
N MET A 294 -9.39 5.16 19.95
CA MET A 294 -8.44 6.21 19.60
C MET A 294 -9.07 7.60 19.62
N LYS A 295 -10.37 7.71 19.31
CA LYS A 295 -11.15 8.95 19.20
C LYS A 295 -10.43 10.04 18.37
N PRO A 296 -10.17 9.82 17.08
CA PRO A 296 -9.41 10.76 16.26
C PRO A 296 -10.04 12.15 16.24
N ASP A 297 -9.23 13.21 16.26
CA ASP A 297 -9.66 14.61 16.23
C ASP A 297 -8.89 15.48 15.22
N ARG A 298 -7.93 14.88 14.52
CA ARG A 298 -7.13 15.47 13.44
C ARG A 298 -6.75 14.40 12.41
N LEU A 299 -6.30 14.84 11.23
CA LEU A 299 -5.95 13.93 10.13
C LEU A 299 -4.80 12.98 10.51
N GLU A 300 -3.81 13.46 11.26
CA GLU A 300 -2.64 12.71 11.69
C GLU A 300 -3.01 11.45 12.47
N ASP A 301 -4.11 11.48 13.23
CA ASP A 301 -4.60 10.31 13.95
C ASP A 301 -5.17 9.24 12.99
N LEU A 302 -5.82 9.64 11.90
CA LEU A 302 -6.28 8.70 10.87
C LEU A 302 -5.10 8.09 10.10
N ILE A 303 -4.04 8.88 9.88
CA ILE A 303 -2.78 8.39 9.31
C ILE A 303 -2.14 7.36 10.27
N ALA A 304 -2.08 7.68 11.56
CA ALA A 304 -1.57 6.78 12.59
C ALA A 304 -2.42 5.49 12.71
N ALA A 305 -3.75 5.58 12.68
CA ALA A 305 -4.64 4.42 12.73
C ALA A 305 -4.34 3.43 11.59
N ASN A 306 -4.19 3.93 10.35
CA ASN A 306 -3.85 3.09 9.19
C ASN A 306 -2.45 2.45 9.29
N ALA A 307 -1.50 3.12 9.93
CA ALA A 307 -0.15 2.61 10.13
C ALA A 307 -0.09 1.57 11.26
N LEU A 308 -0.77 1.84 12.38
CA LEU A 308 -0.83 0.99 13.57
C LEU A 308 -1.67 -0.28 13.37
N PHE A 309 -2.72 -0.24 12.54
CA PHE A 309 -3.62 -1.37 12.30
C PHE A 309 -3.01 -2.39 11.32
N ARG A 310 -1.81 -2.85 11.62
CA ARG A 310 -1.04 -3.86 10.86
C ARG A 310 -0.41 -4.88 11.82
N PRO A 311 -0.23 -6.14 11.40
CA PRO A 311 0.51 -7.11 12.22
C PRO A 311 1.89 -6.56 12.60
N GLY A 312 2.25 -6.64 13.89
CA GLY A 312 3.47 -6.03 14.45
C GLY A 312 3.13 -4.73 15.23
N PRO A 313 2.89 -3.60 14.56
CA PRO A 313 2.55 -2.33 15.22
C PRO A 313 1.24 -2.32 16.02
N MET A 314 0.34 -3.27 15.79
CA MET A 314 -0.93 -3.38 16.53
C MET A 314 -0.74 -3.45 18.05
N ASP A 315 0.37 -4.01 18.53
CA ASP A 315 0.69 -4.08 19.97
C ASP A 315 0.94 -2.70 20.59
N LEU A 316 1.22 -1.68 19.77
CA LEU A 316 1.49 -0.30 20.20
C LEU A 316 0.23 0.55 20.30
N ILE A 317 -0.90 0.08 19.77
CA ILE A 317 -2.20 0.79 19.80
C ILE A 317 -2.61 1.18 21.24
N PRO A 318 -2.54 0.29 22.24
CA PRO A 318 -2.95 0.64 23.59
C PRO A 318 -2.10 1.78 24.18
N ASP A 319 -0.80 1.78 23.91
CA ASP A 319 0.13 2.81 24.40
C ASP A 319 -0.16 4.16 23.73
N TYR A 320 -0.36 4.15 22.41
CA TYR A 320 -0.77 5.33 21.66
C TYR A 320 -2.05 5.94 22.23
N ASN A 321 -3.09 5.13 22.43
CA ASN A 321 -4.39 5.58 22.94
C ASN A 321 -4.29 6.14 24.36
N ARG A 322 -3.59 5.46 25.28
CA ARG A 322 -3.46 5.95 26.66
C ARG A 322 -2.72 7.29 26.73
N ARG A 323 -1.63 7.43 25.97
CA ARG A 323 -0.83 8.68 25.95
C ARG A 323 -1.59 9.82 25.30
N LYS A 324 -2.29 9.55 24.18
CA LYS A 324 -3.18 10.51 23.54
C LYS A 324 -4.25 11.04 24.52
N HIS A 325 -4.86 10.15 25.28
CA HIS A 325 -5.91 10.51 26.25
C HIS A 325 -5.37 11.06 27.58
N GLY A 326 -4.05 11.30 27.69
CA GLY A 326 -3.42 11.79 28.92
C GLY A 326 -3.49 10.82 30.11
N GLN A 327 -3.77 9.54 29.85
CA GLN A 327 -3.84 8.48 30.85
C GLN A 327 -2.45 7.92 31.19
N ASP A 328 -1.47 8.18 30.34
CA ASP A 328 -0.08 7.78 30.50
C ASP A 328 0.85 8.91 30.04
N THR A 329 2.04 9.01 30.63
CA THR A 329 2.99 10.08 30.28
C THR A 329 3.76 9.72 29.01
N VAL A 330 3.92 10.68 28.10
CA VAL A 330 4.79 10.51 26.92
C VAL A 330 6.25 10.38 27.40
N PRO A 331 6.94 9.26 27.11
CA PRO A 331 8.33 9.08 27.50
C PRO A 331 9.23 10.13 26.83
N ARG A 332 10.21 10.64 27.59
CA ARG A 332 11.29 11.45 27.02
C ARG A 332 12.54 10.59 26.89
N VAL A 333 12.94 10.32 25.66
CA VAL A 333 14.08 9.44 25.35
C VAL A 333 15.30 10.28 25.05
N HIS A 334 15.20 11.17 24.07
CA HIS A 334 16.27 12.04 23.60
C HIS A 334 15.64 13.19 22.78
N PRO A 335 16.15 14.44 22.83
CA PRO A 335 15.56 15.56 22.09
C PRO A 335 15.29 15.29 20.60
N ILE A 336 16.18 14.55 19.94
CA ILE A 336 16.01 14.14 18.52
C ILE A 336 14.84 13.14 18.37
N VAL A 337 14.78 12.12 19.22
CA VAL A 337 13.73 11.09 19.17
C VAL A 337 12.37 11.70 19.50
N ASP A 338 12.34 12.51 20.56
CA ASP A 338 11.14 13.17 21.06
C ASP A 338 10.56 14.09 19.97
N ARG A 339 11.40 14.86 19.27
CA ARG A 339 10.95 15.73 18.16
C ARG A 339 10.24 14.97 17.05
N PHE A 340 10.73 13.78 16.68
CA PHE A 340 10.15 12.98 15.59
C PHE A 340 8.95 12.15 16.01
N THR A 341 8.78 11.89 17.31
CA THR A 341 7.69 11.06 17.84
C THR A 341 6.64 11.87 18.58
N ASP A 342 6.78 13.20 18.66
CA ASP A 342 5.86 14.11 19.34
C ASP A 342 4.43 13.99 18.78
N GLU A 343 4.30 14.02 17.45
CA GLU A 343 3.01 13.90 16.76
C GLU A 343 2.33 12.54 17.03
N THR A 344 3.11 11.50 17.34
CA THR A 344 2.65 10.13 17.62
C THR A 344 2.78 9.76 19.10
N TYR A 345 2.81 10.74 20.00
CA TYR A 345 2.80 10.54 21.45
C TYR A 345 3.95 9.62 21.94
N GLY A 346 5.15 9.78 21.37
CA GLY A 346 6.33 8.99 21.71
C GLY A 346 6.30 7.55 21.20
N VAL A 347 5.38 7.22 20.28
CA VAL A 347 5.31 5.90 19.63
C VAL A 347 5.92 6.03 18.23
N MET A 348 6.86 5.16 17.86
CA MET A 348 7.39 5.13 16.50
C MET A 348 6.42 4.39 15.59
N VAL A 349 5.71 5.13 14.73
CA VAL A 349 4.65 4.60 13.87
C VAL A 349 5.08 4.57 12.41
N TYR A 350 5.90 5.54 11.98
CA TYR A 350 6.25 5.72 10.58
C TYR A 350 7.69 5.28 10.29
N GLN A 351 7.91 4.76 9.09
CA GLN A 351 9.26 4.42 8.63
C GLN A 351 10.12 5.69 8.54
N GLU A 352 9.55 6.81 8.11
CA GLU A 352 10.20 8.11 8.04
C GLU A 352 10.77 8.56 9.39
N GLN A 353 10.01 8.40 10.47
CA GLN A 353 10.47 8.71 11.84
C GLN A 353 11.73 7.89 12.19
N VAL A 354 11.71 6.58 11.91
CA VAL A 354 12.85 5.70 12.16
C VAL A 354 14.05 6.08 11.29
N MET A 355 13.84 6.42 10.01
CA MET A 355 14.92 6.90 9.15
C MET A 355 15.57 8.16 9.68
N GLN A 356 14.75 9.13 10.10
CA GLN A 356 15.22 10.41 10.61
C GLN A 356 15.96 10.26 11.95
N ILE A 357 15.48 9.38 12.84
CA ILE A 357 16.17 9.07 14.10
C ILE A 357 17.51 8.39 13.83
N VAL A 358 17.53 7.35 12.99
CA VAL A 358 18.78 6.65 12.62
C VAL A 358 19.78 7.62 11.99
N HIS A 359 19.29 8.58 11.21
CA HIS A 359 20.12 9.58 10.57
C HIS A 359 20.70 10.61 11.53
N GLU A 360 19.84 11.31 12.27
CA GLU A 360 20.27 12.43 13.09
C GLU A 360 20.91 11.99 14.40
N LEU A 361 20.39 10.93 15.03
CA LEU A 361 20.95 10.43 16.28
C LEU A 361 22.13 9.49 16.02
N GLY A 362 22.02 8.60 15.02
CA GLY A 362 23.05 7.61 14.72
C GLY A 362 24.15 8.08 13.77
N GLY A 363 24.03 9.27 13.17
CA GLY A 363 24.98 9.77 12.16
C GLY A 363 24.97 8.96 10.85
N ILE A 364 23.94 8.15 10.61
CA ILE A 364 23.87 7.22 9.47
C ILE A 364 23.23 7.95 8.28
N PRO A 365 23.82 7.94 7.07
CA PRO A 365 23.20 8.58 5.90
C PRO A 365 21.77 8.05 5.64
N LEU A 366 20.84 8.92 5.23
CA LEU A 366 19.42 8.56 4.98
C LEU A 366 19.26 7.33 4.06
N ARG A 367 20.11 7.19 3.04
CA ARG A 367 20.18 6.01 2.18
C ARG A 367 20.44 4.70 2.95
N ALA A 368 21.39 4.73 3.88
CA ALA A 368 21.72 3.58 4.70
C ALA A 368 20.59 3.30 5.72
N ALA A 369 19.95 4.35 6.26
CA ALA A 369 18.77 4.21 7.10
C ALA A 369 17.59 3.57 6.35
N TYR A 370 17.34 3.96 5.10
CA TYR A 370 16.33 3.31 4.26
C TYR A 370 16.66 1.83 3.97
N SER A 371 17.94 1.55 3.71
CA SER A 371 18.43 0.18 3.50
C SER A 371 18.22 -0.69 4.75
N LEU A 372 18.43 -0.12 5.95
CA LEU A 372 18.12 -0.76 7.22
C LEU A 372 16.63 -1.08 7.33
N ILE A 373 15.73 -0.12 7.05
CA ILE A 373 14.27 -0.38 7.10
C ILE A 373 13.86 -1.50 6.16
N LYS A 374 14.36 -1.50 4.91
CA LYS A 374 14.14 -2.61 3.96
C LYS A 374 14.65 -3.94 4.50
N ALA A 375 15.79 -3.94 5.21
CA ALA A 375 16.34 -5.14 5.82
C ALA A 375 15.48 -5.63 6.99
N ILE A 376 14.93 -4.73 7.80
CA ILE A 376 14.01 -5.06 8.91
C ILE A 376 12.75 -5.73 8.37
N SER A 377 12.07 -5.11 7.40
CA SER A 377 10.85 -5.69 6.81
C SER A 377 11.09 -7.04 6.11
N LYS A 378 12.32 -7.30 5.64
CA LYS A 378 12.73 -8.58 5.03
C LYS A 378 13.41 -9.54 6.01
N LYS A 379 13.46 -9.21 7.31
CA LYS A 379 14.10 -9.99 8.38
C LYS A 379 15.55 -10.40 8.07
N LYS A 380 16.32 -9.54 7.39
CA LYS A 380 17.72 -9.78 7.00
C LYS A 380 18.68 -9.44 8.14
N LYS A 381 18.90 -10.39 9.05
CA LYS A 381 19.72 -10.22 10.27
C LYS A 381 21.11 -9.66 9.99
N ASP A 382 21.84 -10.23 9.03
CA ASP A 382 23.22 -9.84 8.73
C ASP A 382 23.38 -8.34 8.41
N VAL A 383 22.39 -7.75 7.71
CA VAL A 383 22.39 -6.32 7.35
C VAL A 383 22.05 -5.47 8.56
N ILE A 384 21.11 -5.91 9.39
CA ILE A 384 20.68 -5.21 10.61
C ILE A 384 21.85 -5.15 11.60
N ASP A 385 22.51 -6.29 11.82
CA ASP A 385 23.61 -6.43 12.77
C ASP A 385 24.85 -5.63 12.34
N ALA A 386 25.06 -5.43 11.04
CA ALA A 386 26.13 -4.58 10.52
C ALA A 386 25.92 -3.08 10.79
N VAL A 387 24.67 -2.62 10.96
CA VAL A 387 24.33 -1.20 11.19
C VAL A 387 24.26 -0.88 12.68
N ARG A 388 23.82 -1.84 13.50
CA ARG A 388 23.69 -1.70 14.96
C ARG A 388 24.89 -1.02 15.64
N PRO A 389 26.16 -1.47 15.49
CA PRO A 389 27.27 -0.85 16.19
C PRO A 389 27.49 0.61 15.78
N LYS A 390 27.27 0.95 14.51
CA LYS A 390 27.39 2.33 14.01
C LYS A 390 26.35 3.25 14.64
N PHE A 391 25.11 2.76 14.75
CA PHE A 391 24.05 3.53 15.41
C PHE A 391 24.37 3.78 16.89
N VAL A 392 24.82 2.73 17.61
CA VAL A 392 25.13 2.83 19.05
C VAL A 392 26.30 3.78 19.31
N GLU A 393 27.32 3.77 18.46
CA GLU A 393 28.46 4.69 18.51
C GLU A 393 28.00 6.13 18.24
N GLY A 394 27.31 6.38 17.13
CA GLY A 394 26.82 7.72 16.78
C GLY A 394 25.86 8.31 17.81
N ALA A 395 24.92 7.50 18.31
CA ALA A 395 24.01 7.92 19.38
C ALA A 395 24.74 8.24 20.68
N GLY A 396 25.83 7.53 20.97
CA GLY A 396 26.72 7.82 22.10
C GLY A 396 27.43 9.16 21.97
N GLU A 397 27.90 9.51 20.77
CA GLU A 397 28.49 10.83 20.48
C GLU A 397 27.49 11.98 20.66
N GLN A 398 26.20 11.72 20.41
CA GLN A 398 25.10 12.67 20.63
C GLN A 398 24.62 12.74 22.09
N GLY A 399 25.24 12.00 23.01
CA GLY A 399 25.00 12.11 24.45
C GLY A 399 23.95 11.14 25.01
N LEU A 400 23.54 10.11 24.26
CA LEU A 400 22.67 9.05 24.76
C LEU A 400 23.49 7.91 25.39
N GLU A 401 23.11 7.49 26.58
CA GLU A 401 23.78 6.41 27.32
C GLU A 401 23.72 5.09 26.54
N ARG A 402 24.83 4.33 26.53
CA ARG A 402 24.95 3.10 25.74
C ARG A 402 23.83 2.08 25.98
N SER A 403 23.40 1.89 27.22
CA SER A 403 22.27 0.99 27.57
C SER A 403 20.99 1.41 26.85
N LYS A 404 20.69 2.72 26.88
CA LYS A 404 19.55 3.31 26.18
C LYS A 404 19.69 3.27 24.65
N ASN A 405 20.91 3.29 24.12
CA ASN A 405 21.14 3.16 22.66
C ASN A 405 20.74 1.78 22.15
N GLU A 406 21.08 0.73 22.89
CA GLU A 406 20.74 -0.65 22.53
C GLU A 406 19.24 -0.88 22.62
N ASP A 407 18.60 -0.44 23.71
CA ASP A 407 17.15 -0.52 23.89
C ASP A 407 16.39 0.26 22.80
N LEU A 408 16.88 1.47 22.45
CA LEU A 408 16.29 2.29 21.41
C LEU A 408 16.38 1.61 20.04
N PHE A 409 17.52 0.99 19.73
CA PHE A 409 17.68 0.28 18.47
C PHE A 409 16.73 -0.92 18.39
N ASP A 410 16.61 -1.71 19.46
CA ASP A 410 15.68 -2.84 19.49
C ASP A 410 14.21 -2.38 19.41
N HIS A 411 13.87 -1.24 20.01
CA HIS A 411 12.56 -0.63 19.86
C HIS A 411 12.29 -0.23 18.39
N MET A 412 13.25 0.39 17.71
CA MET A 412 13.14 0.71 16.29
C MET A 412 12.93 -0.54 15.42
N LEU A 413 13.62 -1.64 15.73
CA LEU A 413 13.44 -2.91 15.02
C LEU A 413 12.03 -3.47 15.18
N LYS A 414 11.49 -3.44 16.41
CA LYS A 414 10.14 -3.93 16.70
C LYS A 414 9.06 -3.07 16.03
N SER A 415 9.24 -1.76 16.01
CA SER A 415 8.27 -0.84 15.41
C SER A 415 8.31 -0.83 13.88
N SER A 416 9.42 -1.26 13.27
CA SER A 416 9.62 -1.31 11.82
C SER A 416 9.39 -2.69 11.18
N SER A 417 9.17 -3.72 12.01
CA SER A 417 8.89 -5.11 11.58
C SER A 417 7.41 -5.32 11.29
#